data_AF-A0A193QPH5-F1
#
_entry.id   AF-A0A193QPH5-F1
#
_cell.length_a   1.000
_cell.length_b   1.000
_cell.length_c   1.000
_cell.angle_alpha   90.00
_cell.angle_beta   90.00
_cell.angle_gamma   90.00
#
_symmetry.space_group_name_H-M   'P 1'
#
loop_
_entity.id
_entity.type
_entity.pdbx_description
1 polymer ?
#
loop_
_entity_poly.entity_id
_entity_poly.type
_entity_poly.pdbx_seq_one_letter_code
_entity_poly.pdbx_strand_id
1 'polypeptide(L)'
;MITISYIIGEFIVNGVAILVAHALHTSDVVTIMTQSAGWLGLLSVILSAVKVNDTALYSSSLTVTNIVETLFCRELPYKKMTIILGALGTLLSVLGIMNKFVDFLIFFGVLFPPIAGVTLVDYYILRTHRKLLDFTRSHDTLPDASSTQKIG
;
A
#
# COMPACT_ATOMS: atom_id res chain seq x y z
N MET A 1 0.88 -16.43 -15.30
CA MET A 1 -0.56 -16.81 -15.33
C MET A 1 -1.42 -15.99 -14.35
N ILE A 2 -0.97 -15.74 -13.11
CA ILE A 2 -1.75 -14.94 -12.13
C ILE A 2 -1.92 -13.46 -12.56
N THR A 3 -0.88 -12.86 -13.12
CA THR A 3 -0.91 -11.46 -13.58
C THR A 3 -1.92 -11.22 -14.70
N ILE A 4 -2.00 -12.14 -15.67
CA ILE A 4 -2.97 -12.06 -16.76
C ILE A 4 -4.41 -12.18 -16.23
N SER A 5 -4.64 -13.09 -15.28
CA SER A 5 -5.95 -13.23 -14.62
C SER A 5 -6.35 -11.95 -13.89
N TYR A 6 -5.42 -11.34 -13.15
CA TYR A 6 -5.65 -10.09 -12.45
C TYR A 6 -6.01 -8.95 -13.41
N ILE A 7 -5.23 -8.78 -14.49
CA ILE A 7 -5.47 -7.74 -15.50
C ILE A 7 -6.83 -7.93 -16.17
N ILE A 8 -7.15 -9.14 -16.62
CA ILE A 8 -8.41 -9.42 -17.30
C ILE A 8 -9.59 -9.24 -16.34
N GLY A 9 -9.48 -9.76 -15.11
CA GLY A 9 -10.52 -9.64 -14.09
C GLY A 9 -10.80 -8.20 -13.71
N GLU A 10 -9.76 -7.42 -13.38
CA GLU A 10 -9.88 -6.00 -13.06
C GLU A 10 -10.44 -5.20 -14.23
N PHE A 11 -10.01 -5.47 -15.46
CA PHE A 11 -10.51 -4.75 -16.63
C PHE A 11 -12.02 -4.97 -16.83
N ILE A 12 -12.49 -6.21 -16.70
CA ILE A 12 -13.91 -6.55 -16.84
C ILE A 12 -14.72 -5.92 -15.70
N VAL A 13 -14.27 -6.07 -14.45
CA VAL A 13 -14.99 -5.55 -13.28
C VAL A 13 -15.08 -4.03 -13.30
N ASN A 14 -13.96 -3.33 -13.56
CA ASN A 14 -13.96 -1.87 -13.66
C ASN A 14 -14.77 -1.38 -14.87
N GLY A 15 -14.72 -2.10 -16.00
CA GLY A 15 -15.54 -1.79 -17.17
C GLY A 15 -17.04 -1.85 -16.87
N VAL A 16 -17.50 -2.91 -16.21
CA VAL A 16 -18.91 -3.03 -15.77
C VAL A 16 -19.27 -1.94 -14.77
N ALA A 17 -18.40 -1.66 -13.80
CA ALA A 17 -18.63 -0.62 -12.80
C ALA A 17 -18.82 0.76 -13.44
N ILE A 18 -17.99 1.12 -14.44
CA ILE A 18 -18.10 2.39 -15.17
C ILE A 18 -19.41 2.47 -15.95
N LEU A 19 -19.82 1.40 -16.63
CA LEU A 19 -21.09 1.38 -17.38
C LEU A 19 -22.30 1.59 -16.46
N VAL A 20 -22.32 0.93 -15.30
CA VAL A 20 -23.41 1.08 -14.32
C VAL A 20 -23.40 2.48 -13.70
N ALA A 21 -22.23 3.00 -13.34
CA ALA A 21 -22.09 4.36 -12.83
C ALA A 21 -22.58 5.41 -13.85
N HIS A 22 -22.27 5.21 -15.13
CA HIS A 22 -22.76 6.07 -16.21
C HIS A 22 -24.27 5.97 -16.39
N ALA A 23 -24.84 4.76 -16.37
CA ALA A 23 -26.28 4.54 -16.50
C ALA A 23 -27.09 5.15 -15.35
N LEU A 24 -26.52 5.17 -14.14
CA LEU A 24 -27.15 5.73 -12.94
C LEU A 24 -26.77 7.19 -12.68
N HIS A 25 -25.95 7.81 -13.56
CA HIS A 25 -25.44 9.18 -13.44
C HIS A 25 -24.84 9.50 -12.05
N THR A 26 -24.25 8.52 -11.39
CA THR A 26 -23.64 8.67 -10.06
C THR A 26 -22.36 7.87 -9.96
N SER A 27 -21.37 8.41 -9.25
CA SER A 27 -20.15 7.71 -8.86
C SER A 27 -20.22 7.12 -7.45
N ASP A 28 -21.33 7.35 -6.74
CA ASP A 28 -21.51 6.85 -5.38
C ASP A 28 -21.88 5.37 -5.39
N VAL A 29 -20.98 4.55 -4.85
CA VAL A 29 -21.13 3.10 -4.77
C VAL A 29 -22.37 2.71 -3.96
N VAL A 30 -22.73 3.46 -2.92
CA VAL A 30 -23.92 3.17 -2.09
C VAL A 30 -25.19 3.33 -2.93
N THR A 31 -25.30 4.44 -3.65
CA THR A 31 -26.41 4.70 -4.57
C THR A 31 -26.47 3.65 -5.68
N ILE A 32 -25.33 3.33 -6.30
CA ILE A 32 -25.25 2.32 -7.37
C ILE A 32 -25.75 0.95 -6.89
N MET A 33 -25.25 0.47 -5.75
CA MET A 33 -25.61 -0.85 -5.22
C MET A 33 -27.06 -0.91 -4.77
N THR A 34 -27.57 0.16 -4.15
CA THR A 34 -28.96 0.21 -3.71
C THR A 34 -29.93 0.17 -4.89
N GLN A 35 -29.64 0.87 -5.98
CA GLN A 35 -30.51 0.90 -7.15
C GLN A 35 -30.40 -0.34 -8.05
N SER A 36 -29.22 -0.97 -8.13
CA SER A 36 -28.99 -2.13 -9.00
C SER A 36 -29.32 -3.47 -8.34
N ALA A 37 -28.84 -3.69 -7.12
CA ALA A 37 -28.88 -4.98 -6.42
C ALA A 37 -29.65 -4.93 -5.09
N GLY A 38 -30.18 -3.76 -4.72
CA GLY A 38 -30.94 -3.56 -3.50
C GLY A 38 -30.10 -3.77 -2.23
N TRP A 39 -30.78 -4.21 -1.17
CA TRP A 39 -30.16 -4.34 0.16
C TRP A 39 -29.07 -5.42 0.22
N LEU A 40 -29.18 -6.49 -0.59
CA LEU A 40 -28.19 -7.58 -0.64
C LEU A 40 -26.87 -7.10 -1.26
N GLY A 41 -26.94 -6.32 -2.33
CA GLY A 41 -25.75 -5.71 -2.96
C GLY A 41 -25.07 -4.73 -2.02
N LEU A 42 -25.85 -3.89 -1.34
CA LEU A 42 -25.33 -2.96 -0.34
C LEU A 42 -24.62 -3.70 0.81
N LEU A 43 -25.23 -4.75 1.36
CA LEU A 43 -24.62 -5.56 2.42
C LEU A 43 -23.30 -6.20 1.95
N SER A 44 -23.26 -6.71 0.72
CA SER A 44 -22.05 -7.29 0.14
C SER A 44 -20.90 -6.28 0.06
N VAL A 45 -21.17 -5.05 -0.40
CA VAL A 45 -20.16 -4.00 -0.47
C VAL A 45 -19.69 -3.56 0.91
N ILE A 46 -20.60 -3.44 1.89
CA ILE A 46 -20.23 -3.11 3.27
C ILE A 46 -19.31 -4.20 3.85
N LEU A 47 -19.67 -5.48 3.69
CA LEU A 47 -18.84 -6.60 4.17
C LEU A 47 -17.47 -6.64 3.47
N SER A 48 -17.44 -6.35 2.16
CA SER A 48 -16.20 -6.24 1.40
C SER A 48 -15.31 -5.12 1.94
N ALA A 49 -15.87 -3.93 2.18
CA ALA A 49 -15.14 -2.79 2.72
C ALA A 49 -14.59 -3.07 4.13
N VAL A 50 -15.37 -3.72 4.99
CA VAL A 50 -14.91 -4.15 6.33
C VAL A 50 -13.73 -5.10 6.21
N LYS A 51 -13.80 -6.10 5.32
CA LYS A 51 -12.71 -7.08 5.12
C LYS A 51 -11.43 -6.42 4.61
N VAL A 52 -11.53 -5.49 3.67
CA VAL A 52 -10.38 -4.75 3.14
C VAL A 52 -9.75 -3.89 4.24
N ASN A 53 -10.57 -3.19 5.03
CA ASN A 53 -10.10 -2.37 6.14
C ASN A 53 -9.46 -3.18 7.25
N ASP A 54 -9.97 -4.38 7.55
CA ASP A 54 -9.37 -5.29 8.54
C ASP A 54 -7.95 -5.71 8.13
N THR A 55 -7.75 -6.05 6.85
CA THR A 55 -6.43 -6.41 6.31
C THR A 55 -5.46 -5.22 6.36
N ALA A 56 -5.94 -4.01 6.07
CA ALA A 56 -5.16 -2.78 6.16
C ALA A 56 -4.80 -2.44 7.62
N LEU A 57 -5.73 -2.60 8.55
CA LEU A 57 -5.51 -2.37 9.98
C LEU A 57 -4.53 -3.40 10.55
N TYR A 58 -4.62 -4.66 10.10
CA TYR A 58 -3.73 -5.74 10.52
C TYR A 58 -2.28 -5.43 10.15
N SER A 59 -2.03 -5.19 8.86
CA SER A 59 -0.68 -4.88 8.35
C SER A 59 -0.12 -3.59 8.94
N SER A 60 -0.95 -2.57 9.14
CA SER A 60 -0.54 -1.31 9.78
C SER A 60 -0.18 -1.51 11.25
N SER A 61 -0.99 -2.25 12.01
CA SER A 61 -0.71 -2.56 13.42
C SER A 61 0.61 -3.31 13.58
N LEU A 62 0.85 -4.30 12.72
CA LEU A 62 2.09 -5.08 12.74
C LEU A 62 3.31 -4.19 12.40
N THR A 63 3.18 -3.34 11.39
CA THR A 63 4.25 -2.41 10.98
C THR A 63 4.61 -1.46 12.12
N VAL A 64 3.61 -0.86 12.78
CA VAL A 64 3.85 0.08 13.89
C VAL A 64 4.40 -0.65 15.12
N THR A 65 3.88 -1.83 15.46
CA THR A 65 4.44 -2.63 16.57
C THR A 65 5.90 -2.98 16.32
N ASN A 66 6.26 -3.44 15.12
CA ASN A 66 7.66 -3.76 14.79
C ASN A 66 8.58 -2.54 14.87
N ILE A 67 8.12 -1.36 14.42
CA ILE A 67 8.89 -0.11 14.53
C ILE A 67 9.09 0.27 16.00
N VAL A 68 8.04 0.17 16.83
CA VAL A 68 8.13 0.52 18.24
C VAL A 68 9.02 -0.47 19.00
N GLU A 69 8.92 -1.76 18.70
CA GLU A 69 9.80 -2.79 19.28
C GLU A 69 11.26 -2.54 18.91
N THR A 70 11.54 -2.20 17.64
CA THR A 70 12.89 -1.91 17.16
C THR A 70 13.47 -0.63 17.76
N LEU A 71 12.67 0.42 17.93
CA LEU A 71 13.14 1.72 18.42
C LEU A 71 13.19 1.83 19.95
N PHE A 72 12.24 1.20 20.65
CA PHE A 72 12.08 1.35 22.10
C PHE A 72 12.40 0.08 22.88
N CYS A 73 12.84 -1.00 22.21
CA CYS A 73 13.14 -2.31 22.81
C CYS A 73 12.04 -2.79 23.77
N ARG A 74 10.78 -2.47 23.47
CA ARG A 74 9.61 -2.79 24.28
C ARG A 74 8.58 -3.53 23.46
N GLU A 75 8.26 -4.74 23.89
CA GLU A 75 7.17 -5.53 23.33
C GLU A 75 5.83 -4.89 23.67
N LEU A 76 5.17 -4.32 22.66
CA LEU A 76 3.82 -3.79 22.81
C LEU A 76 2.82 -4.84 22.34
N PRO A 77 1.81 -5.18 23.17
CA PRO A 77 0.83 -6.16 22.77
C PRO A 77 0.03 -5.67 21.58
N TYR A 78 0.09 -6.43 20.49
CA TYR A 78 -0.58 -6.19 19.21
C TYR A 78 -2.04 -5.71 19.37
N LYS A 79 -2.80 -6.34 20.27
CA LYS A 79 -4.19 -6.01 20.56
C LYS A 79 -4.40 -4.55 21.00
N LYS A 80 -3.47 -3.97 21.78
CA LYS A 80 -3.56 -2.56 22.19
C LYS A 80 -3.24 -1.63 21.02
N MET A 81 -2.26 -1.97 20.19
CA MET A 81 -1.88 -1.18 19.02
C MET A 81 -3.03 -1.12 18.00
N THR A 82 -3.70 -2.25 17.72
CA THR A 82 -4.85 -2.29 16.82
C THR A 82 -6.00 -1.40 17.28
N ILE A 83 -6.32 -1.39 18.58
CA ILE A 83 -7.39 -0.54 19.13
C ILE A 83 -7.01 0.94 19.01
N ILE A 84 -5.76 1.31 19.33
CA ILE A 84 -5.29 2.69 19.23
C ILE A 84 -5.31 3.18 17.78
N LEU A 85 -4.76 2.40 16.84
CA LEU A 85 -4.74 2.75 15.42
C LEU A 85 -6.15 2.83 14.84
N GLY A 86 -7.04 1.89 15.20
CA GLY A 86 -8.44 1.91 14.75
C GLY A 86 -9.18 3.14 15.26
N ALA A 87 -9.01 3.48 16.55
CA ALA A 87 -9.61 4.69 17.14
C ALA A 87 -9.07 5.96 16.48
N LEU A 88 -7.75 6.04 16.28
CA LEU A 88 -7.10 7.20 15.68
C LEU A 88 -7.51 7.39 14.21
N GLY A 89 -7.56 6.31 13.43
CA GLY A 89 -8.04 6.33 12.04
C GLY A 89 -9.51 6.74 11.94
N THR A 90 -10.36 6.26 12.85
CA THR A 90 -11.78 6.65 12.90
C THR A 90 -11.92 8.13 13.26
N LEU A 91 -11.14 8.61 14.21
CA LEU A 91 -11.17 10.01 14.63
C LEU A 91 -10.69 10.93 13.50
N LEU A 92 -9.61 10.58 12.79
CA LEU A 92 -9.15 11.29 11.60
C LEU A 92 -10.18 11.28 10.47
N SER A 93 -10.92 10.16 10.30
CA SER A 93 -12.02 10.06 9.34
C SER A 93 -13.12 11.08 9.63
N VAL A 94 -13.56 11.16 10.88
CA VAL A 94 -14.58 12.12 11.33
C VAL A 94 -14.10 13.57 11.21
N LEU A 95 -12.81 13.83 11.43
CA LEU A 95 -12.20 15.15 11.25
C LEU A 95 -12.12 15.63 9.79
N GLY A 96 -12.59 14.83 8.84
CA GLY A 96 -12.79 15.27 7.45
C GLY A 96 -11.61 14.96 6.52
N ILE A 97 -10.71 14.05 6.89
CA ILE A 97 -9.64 13.58 5.98
C ILE A 97 -10.21 12.98 4.69
N MET A 98 -11.46 12.49 4.74
CA MET A 98 -12.18 11.98 3.56
C MET A 98 -12.32 13.03 2.46
N ASN A 99 -12.48 14.31 2.80
CA ASN A 99 -12.56 15.40 1.83
C ASN A 99 -11.23 15.68 1.13
N LYS A 100 -10.11 15.25 1.74
CA LYS A 100 -8.74 15.37 1.22
C LYS A 100 -8.16 14.03 0.76
N PHE A 101 -9.00 13.01 0.65
CA PHE A 101 -8.55 11.67 0.32
C PHE A 101 -7.88 11.61 -1.05
N VAL A 102 -8.42 12.30 -2.05
CA VAL A 102 -7.81 12.34 -3.40
C VAL A 102 -6.44 13.02 -3.38
N ASP A 103 -6.32 14.18 -2.72
CA ASP A 103 -5.03 14.89 -2.56
C ASP A 103 -4.00 14.00 -1.84
N PHE A 104 -4.44 13.27 -0.82
CA PHE A 104 -3.62 12.30 -0.10
C PHE A 104 -3.16 11.16 -1.02
N LEU A 105 -4.05 10.58 -1.83
CA LEU A 105 -3.68 9.54 -2.80
C LEU A 105 -2.67 10.04 -3.84
N ILE A 106 -2.81 11.29 -4.31
CA ILE A 106 -1.85 11.90 -5.24
C ILE A 106 -0.48 12.02 -4.57
N PHE A 107 -0.43 12.50 -3.33
CA PHE A 107 0.82 12.58 -2.56
C PHE A 107 1.50 11.21 -2.45
N PHE A 108 0.76 10.16 -2.11
CA PHE A 108 1.29 8.79 -2.07
C PHE A 108 1.73 8.29 -3.45
N GLY A 109 1.02 8.65 -4.51
CA GLY A 109 1.38 8.34 -5.89
C GLY A 109 2.74 8.91 -6.31
N VAL A 110 3.14 10.05 -5.76
CA VAL A 110 4.48 10.66 -5.99
C VAL A 110 5.53 10.10 -5.02
N LEU A 111 5.14 9.73 -3.81
CA LEU A 111 6.05 9.26 -2.76
C LEU A 111 6.55 7.82 -2.98
N PHE A 112 5.69 6.91 -3.42
CA PHE A 112 6.04 5.49 -3.55
C PHE A 112 7.07 5.18 -4.65
N PRO A 113 7.01 5.76 -5.87
CA PRO A 113 7.95 5.42 -6.93
C PRO A 113 9.42 5.67 -6.56
N PRO A 114 9.82 6.78 -5.93
CA PRO A 114 11.18 6.98 -5.44
C PRO A 114 11.65 5.92 -4.44
N ILE A 115 10.80 5.55 -3.47
CA ILE A 115 11.12 4.54 -2.44
C ILE A 115 11.33 3.16 -3.11
N ALA A 116 10.44 2.80 -4.03
CA ALA A 116 10.57 1.57 -4.82
C ALA A 116 11.86 1.59 -5.66
N GLY A 117 12.19 2.72 -6.27
CA GLY A 117 13.42 2.91 -7.05
C GLY A 117 14.69 2.65 -6.24
N VAL A 118 14.82 3.28 -5.06
CA VAL A 118 15.98 3.07 -4.17
C VAL A 118 16.06 1.61 -3.72
N THR A 119 14.93 1.01 -3.37
CA THR A 119 14.88 -0.40 -2.94
C THR A 119 15.31 -1.34 -4.08
N LEU A 120 14.90 -1.06 -5.32
CA LEU A 120 15.23 -1.86 -6.49
C LEU A 120 16.71 -1.73 -6.87
N VAL A 121 17.26 -0.51 -6.79
CA VAL A 121 18.70 -0.24 -6.96
C VAL A 121 19.52 -0.96 -5.90
N ASP A 122 19.13 -0.88 -4.63
CA ASP A 122 19.83 -1.57 -3.55
C ASP A 122 19.84 -3.09 -3.79
N TYR A 123 18.69 -3.66 -4.13
CA TYR A 123 18.55 -5.09 -4.33
C TYR A 123 19.27 -5.61 -5.59
N TYR A 124 19.13 -4.95 -6.75
CA TYR A 124 19.67 -5.47 -8.01
C TYR A 124 21.10 -4.99 -8.30
N ILE A 125 21.43 -3.76 -7.93
CA ILE A 125 22.73 -3.15 -8.27
C ILE A 125 23.69 -3.29 -7.09
N LEU A 126 23.33 -2.77 -5.90
CA LEU A 126 24.26 -2.72 -4.76
C LEU A 126 24.53 -4.11 -4.18
N ARG A 127 23.52 -4.98 -4.14
CA ARG A 127 23.69 -6.35 -3.66
C ARG A 127 24.65 -7.18 -4.53
N THR A 128 24.67 -6.93 -5.83
CA THR A 128 25.60 -7.59 -6.78
C THR A 128 27.04 -7.15 -6.53
N HIS A 129 27.23 -5.89 -6.11
CA HIS A 129 28.55 -5.30 -5.84
C HIS A 129 28.93 -5.35 -4.35
N ARG A 130 28.14 -6.01 -3.49
CA ARG A 130 28.29 -5.96 -2.03
C ARG A 130 29.68 -6.42 -1.56
N LYS A 131 30.25 -7.45 -2.19
CA LYS A 131 31.62 -7.91 -1.88
C LYS A 131 32.69 -6.86 -2.19
N LEU A 132 32.54 -6.14 -3.30
CA LEU A 132 33.45 -5.07 -3.74
C LEU A 132 33.30 -3.83 -2.83
N LEU A 133 32.04 -3.48 -2.49
CA LEU A 133 31.69 -2.39 -1.58
C LEU A 133 32.18 -2.65 -0.14
N ASP A 134 32.03 -3.87 0.37
CA ASP A 134 32.49 -4.26 1.71
C ASP A 134 34.03 -4.27 1.78
N PHE A 135 34.71 -4.71 0.71
CA PHE A 135 36.18 -4.71 0.62
C PHE A 135 36.78 -3.30 0.51
N THR A 136 36.16 -2.42 -0.28
CA THR A 136 36.63 -1.03 -0.46
C THR A 136 36.32 -0.18 0.77
N ARG A 137 35.19 -0.43 1.44
CA ARG A 137 34.84 0.14 2.74
C ARG A 137 35.83 -0.22 3.84
N SER A 138 36.37 -1.44 3.87
CA SER A 138 37.39 -1.80 4.88
C SER A 138 38.75 -1.12 4.64
N HIS A 139 38.95 -0.51 3.48
CA HIS A 139 40.17 0.20 3.10
C HIS A 139 39.94 1.71 2.93
N ASP A 140 38.78 2.25 3.32
CA ASP A 140 38.36 3.66 3.14
C ASP A 140 38.63 4.21 1.71
N THR A 141 38.55 3.34 0.70
CA THR A 141 38.75 3.69 -0.70
C THR A 141 37.46 3.57 -1.48
N LEU A 142 37.31 4.36 -2.55
CA LEU A 142 36.21 4.16 -3.49
C LEU A 142 36.55 3.01 -4.44
N PRO A 143 35.56 2.20 -4.88
CA PRO A 143 35.80 1.16 -5.86
C PRO A 143 36.31 1.73 -7.18
N ASP A 144 37.40 1.16 -7.70
CA ASP A 144 38.02 1.63 -8.92
C ASP A 144 37.14 1.29 -10.15
N ALA A 145 37.09 2.18 -11.13
CA ALA A 145 36.20 2.06 -12.31
C ALA A 145 36.52 0.81 -13.16
N SER A 146 37.75 0.30 -13.04
CA SER A 146 38.24 -0.94 -13.66
C SER A 146 37.71 -2.21 -13.00
N SER A 147 37.40 -2.16 -11.71
CA SER A 147 36.99 -3.28 -10.86
C SER A 147 35.47 -3.39 -10.67
N THR A 148 34.74 -2.35 -11.09
CA THR A 148 33.27 -2.32 -11.07
C THR A 148 32.74 -3.13 -12.24
N GLN A 149 32.01 -4.20 -11.95
CA GLN A 149 31.44 -5.07 -12.99
C GLN A 149 30.40 -4.25 -13.77
N LYS A 150 30.59 -4.09 -15.08
CA LYS A 150 29.64 -3.34 -15.92
C LYS A 150 28.29 -4.03 -15.84
N ILE A 151 27.30 -3.31 -15.31
CA ILE A 151 25.89 -3.66 -15.46
C ILE A 151 25.64 -3.62 -16.96
N GLY A 152 25.28 -4.76 -17.55
CA GLY A 152 25.30 -5.02 -19.01
C GLY A 152 24.74 -3.89 -19.87
#